data_AF-A0A6I5NNX5-F1
#
_entry.id   AF-A0A6I5NNX5-F1
#
_cell.length_a   1.000
_cell.length_b   1.000
_cell.length_c   1.000
_cell.angle_alpha   90.00
_cell.angle_beta   90.00
_cell.angle_gamma   90.00
#
_symmetry.space_group_name_H-M   'P 1'
#
loop_
_entity.id
_entity.type
_entity.pdbx_description
1 polymer ?
#
loop_
_entity_poly.entity_id
_entity_poly.type
_entity_poly.pdbx_seq_one_letter_code
_entity_poly.pdbx_strand_id
1 'polypeptide(L)'
;MSPSIPTLAQSTVQVLSPCLPQILAVEEVRTAEGTDIVVTSEHLRAAKKIWQEIWPDIAASYEAKIAAQEVAKAPASPTWQSALEQGLIEILNKNQALADKLAELLQMTR
;
A
#
# COMPACT_ATOMS: atom_id res chain seq x y z
N MET A 1 11.37 -4.73 19.00
CA MET A 1 11.11 -3.29 18.87
C MET A 1 10.01 -3.12 17.85
N SER A 2 8.92 -2.43 18.20
CA SER A 2 7.88 -2.12 17.21
C SER A 2 8.47 -1.16 16.16
N PRO A 3 8.22 -1.38 14.87
CA PRO A 3 8.70 -0.50 13.82
C PRO A 3 8.14 0.92 13.98
N SER A 4 8.91 1.93 13.57
CA SER A 4 8.45 3.33 13.57
C SER A 4 7.34 3.55 12.52
N ILE A 5 6.49 4.56 12.71
CA ILE A 5 5.41 4.89 11.74
C ILE A 5 5.96 5.12 10.32
N PRO A 6 7.05 5.88 10.10
CA PRO A 6 7.64 6.00 8.77
C PRO A 6 8.05 4.65 8.18
N THR A 7 8.66 3.77 8.99
CA THR A 7 9.04 2.42 8.55
C THR A 7 7.82 1.57 8.20
N LEU A 8 6.73 1.68 8.96
CA LEU A 8 5.48 0.97 8.71
C LEU A 8 4.81 1.45 7.42
N ALA A 9 4.73 2.76 7.21
CA ALA A 9 4.17 3.35 6.00
C ALA A 9 4.97 2.91 4.77
N GLN A 10 6.30 3.03 4.81
CA GLN A 10 7.18 2.60 3.72
C GLN A 10 7.00 1.10 3.41
N SER A 11 7.03 0.23 4.42
CA SER A 11 6.87 -1.21 4.24
C SER A 11 5.48 -1.56 3.67
N THR A 12 4.44 -0.86 4.12
CA THR A 12 3.08 -1.00 3.62
C THR A 12 3.01 -0.65 2.14
N VAL A 13 3.59 0.49 1.73
CA VAL A 13 3.64 0.90 0.33
C VAL A 13 4.43 -0.10 -0.52
N GLN A 14 5.54 -0.64 -0.02
CA GLN A 14 6.34 -1.64 -0.74
C GLN A 14 5.56 -2.94 -1.01
N VAL A 15 4.78 -3.42 -0.04
CA VAL A 15 3.94 -4.62 -0.21
C VAL A 15 2.75 -4.33 -1.12
N LEU A 16 2.14 -3.15 -0.99
CA LEU A 16 0.92 -2.80 -1.73
C LEU A 16 1.18 -2.41 -3.17
N SER A 17 2.21 -1.62 -3.45
CA SER A 17 2.48 -1.07 -4.80
C SER A 17 2.38 -2.10 -5.92
N PRO A 18 3.07 -3.26 -5.88
CA PRO A 18 2.95 -4.28 -6.92
C PRO A 18 1.57 -4.93 -7.03
N CYS A 19 0.76 -4.88 -5.96
CA CYS A 19 -0.54 -5.53 -5.86
C CYS A 19 -1.72 -4.58 -6.14
N LEU A 20 -1.55 -3.27 -5.94
CA LEU A 20 -2.57 -2.24 -6.09
C LEU A 20 -3.29 -2.27 -7.44
N PRO A 21 -2.62 -2.49 -8.59
CA PRO A 21 -3.28 -2.74 -9.87
C PRO A 21 -4.41 -3.76 -9.80
N GLN A 22 -4.11 -4.94 -9.25
CA GLN A 22 -5.04 -6.06 -9.17
C GLN A 22 -6.09 -5.86 -8.07
N ILE A 23 -5.71 -5.20 -6.97
CA ILE A 23 -6.61 -4.89 -5.86
C ILE A 23 -7.68 -3.90 -6.29
N LEU A 24 -7.31 -2.88 -7.08
CA LEU A 24 -8.21 -1.84 -7.57
C LEU A 24 -8.84 -2.17 -8.93
N ALA A 25 -8.63 -3.40 -9.42
CA ALA A 25 -9.14 -3.86 -10.71
C ALA A 25 -8.82 -2.88 -11.85
N VAL A 26 -7.60 -2.33 -11.85
CA VAL A 26 -7.09 -1.53 -12.96
C VAL A 26 -6.75 -2.52 -14.08
N GLU A 27 -7.64 -2.62 -15.08
CA GLU A 27 -7.60 -3.64 -16.15
C GLU A 27 -6.35 -3.55 -17.04
N GLU A 28 -5.55 -2.49 -16.93
CA GLU A 28 -4.32 -2.30 -17.70
C GLU A 28 -3.21 -1.70 -16.83
N VAL A 29 -2.44 -2.54 -16.15
CA VAL A 29 -1.14 -2.13 -15.60
C VAL A 29 -0.07 -3.04 -16.18
N ARG A 30 0.20 -2.80 -17.46
CA ARG A 30 1.46 -3.26 -18.05
C ARG A 30 2.54 -2.36 -17.47
N THR A 31 3.51 -2.94 -16.80
CA THR A 31 4.76 -2.22 -16.53
C THR A 31 5.29 -1.71 -17.89
N ALA A 32 5.91 -0.53 -17.92
CA ALA A 32 6.42 0.06 -19.16
C ALA A 32 7.42 -0.85 -19.92
N GLU A 33 7.89 -1.92 -19.27
CA GLU A 33 8.85 -2.90 -19.77
C GLU A 33 8.22 -4.24 -20.19
N GLY A 34 6.90 -4.40 -20.08
CA GLY A 34 6.21 -5.65 -20.46
C GLY A 34 6.44 -6.83 -19.51
N THR A 35 7.04 -6.59 -18.35
CA THR A 35 7.25 -7.58 -17.30
C THR A 35 5.98 -7.68 -16.46
N ASP A 36 5.27 -8.80 -16.55
CA ASP A 36 4.17 -9.10 -15.63
C ASP A 36 4.71 -9.08 -14.20
N ILE A 37 4.09 -8.30 -13.31
CA ILE A 37 4.38 -8.37 -11.89
C ILE A 37 3.82 -9.72 -11.41
N VAL A 38 4.68 -10.73 -11.33
CA VAL A 38 4.32 -12.05 -10.80
C VAL A 38 4.16 -11.94 -9.29
N VAL A 39 2.96 -11.53 -8.86
CA VAL A 39 2.57 -11.55 -7.46
C VAL A 39 2.08 -12.97 -7.13
N THR A 40 2.68 -13.63 -6.14
CA THR A 40 2.19 -14.93 -5.69
C THR A 40 0.79 -14.77 -5.08
N SER A 41 -0.04 -15.81 -5.17
CA SER A 41 -1.41 -15.81 -4.61
C SER A 41 -1.42 -15.47 -3.11
N GLU A 42 -0.37 -15.89 -2.40
CA GLU A 42 -0.18 -15.61 -0.97
C GLU A 42 0.14 -14.14 -0.72
N HIS A 43 1.07 -13.57 -1.49
CA HIS A 43 1.44 -12.16 -1.39
C HIS A 43 0.25 -11.25 -1.75
N LEU A 44 -0.52 -11.59 -2.79
CA LEU A 44 -1.74 -10.85 -3.15
C LEU A 44 -2.82 -10.95 -2.05
N ARG A 45 -2.97 -12.11 -1.41
CA ARG A 45 -3.92 -12.29 -0.30
C ARG A 45 -3.52 -11.42 0.90
N ALA A 46 -2.24 -11.40 1.25
CA ALA A 46 -1.73 -10.57 2.34
C ALA A 46 -1.90 -9.07 2.03
N ALA A 47 -1.53 -8.63 0.82
CA ALA A 47 -1.72 -7.26 0.37
C ALA A 47 -3.20 -6.83 0.37
N LYS A 48 -4.13 -7.71 -0.06
CA LYS A 48 -5.58 -7.46 0.04
C LYS A 48 -6.04 -7.26 1.48
N LYS A 49 -5.53 -8.06 2.42
CA LYS A 49 -5.86 -7.92 3.84
C LYS A 49 -5.36 -6.58 4.39
N ILE A 50 -4.10 -6.22 4.10
CA ILE A 50 -3.54 -4.91 4.49
C ILE A 50 -4.37 -3.77 3.89
N TRP A 51 -4.70 -3.85 2.60
CA TRP A 51 -5.51 -2.84 1.91
C TRP A 51 -6.88 -2.64 2.56
N GLN A 52 -7.58 -3.72 2.93
CA GLN A 52 -8.88 -3.65 3.58
C GLN A 52 -8.84 -2.91 4.93
N GLU A 53 -7.73 -3.01 5.66
CA GLU A 53 -7.58 -2.32 6.95
C GLU A 53 -7.34 -0.82 6.80
N ILE A 54 -6.54 -0.41 5.82
CA ILE A 54 -6.18 1.01 5.64
C ILE A 54 -7.14 1.76 4.73
N TRP A 55 -7.90 1.05 3.90
CA TRP A 55 -8.79 1.66 2.91
C TRP A 55 -9.80 2.64 3.51
N PRO A 56 -10.45 2.39 4.66
CA PRO A 56 -11.40 3.35 5.23
C PRO A 56 -10.78 4.72 5.49
N ASP A 57 -9.55 4.76 6.04
CA ASP A 57 -8.83 6.00 6.33
C ASP A 57 -8.26 6.64 5.04
N ILE A 58 -7.75 5.83 4.12
CA ILE A 58 -7.28 6.32 2.81
C ILE A 58 -8.43 6.92 2.02
N ALA A 59 -9.61 6.29 2.02
CA ALA A 59 -10.78 6.78 1.30
C ALA A 59 -11.32 8.10 1.90
N ALA A 60 -11.07 8.35 3.19
CA ALA A 60 -11.42 9.59 3.86
C ALA A 60 -10.43 10.74 3.58
N SER A 61 -9.19 10.45 3.20
CA SER A 61 -8.20 11.45 2.77
C SER A 61 -8.20 11.59 1.25
N TYR A 62 -8.50 12.80 0.76
CA TYR A 62 -8.49 13.05 -0.68
C TYR A 62 -7.10 12.84 -1.27
N GLU A 63 -6.04 13.36 -0.64
CA GLU A 63 -4.67 13.20 -1.13
C GLU A 63 -4.20 11.74 -1.13
N ALA A 64 -4.43 11.01 -0.03
CA ALA A 64 -4.01 9.61 0.08
C ALA A 64 -4.76 8.72 -0.93
N LYS A 65 -6.05 8.97 -1.15
CA LYS A 65 -6.83 8.26 -2.15
C LYS A 65 -6.31 8.47 -3.56
N ILE A 66 -6.00 9.72 -3.94
CA ILE A 66 -5.43 10.03 -5.25
C ILE A 66 -4.06 9.35 -5.39
N ALA A 67 -3.20 9.44 -4.37
CA ALA A 67 -1.90 8.78 -4.40
C ALA A 67 -2.03 7.26 -4.59
N ALA A 68 -2.96 6.59 -3.90
CA ALA A 68 -3.19 5.16 -4.06
C ALA A 68 -3.66 4.79 -5.48
N GLN A 69 -4.53 5.61 -6.09
CA GLN A 69 -4.97 5.42 -7.47
C GLN A 69 -3.83 5.61 -8.46
N GLU A 70 -2.97 6.59 -8.25
CA GLU A 70 -1.81 6.85 -9.12
C GLU A 70 -0.71 5.79 -8.95
N VAL A 71 -0.50 5.27 -7.74
CA VAL A 71 0.36 4.08 -7.52
C VAL A 71 -0.23 2.87 -8.25
N ALA A 72 -1.55 2.68 -8.25
CA ALA A 72 -2.14 1.57 -8.99
C ALA A 72 -1.90 1.69 -10.50
N LYS A 73 -1.88 2.90 -11.08
CA LYS A 73 -1.55 3.12 -12.50
C LYS A 73 -0.05 2.99 -12.78
N ALA A 74 0.78 3.42 -11.84
CA ALA A 74 2.23 3.40 -11.96
C ALA A 74 2.90 2.82 -10.69
N PRO A 75 2.85 1.50 -10.48
CA PRO A 75 3.35 0.84 -9.25
C PRO A 75 4.81 1.09 -8.92
N ALA A 76 5.63 1.37 -9.93
CA ALA A 76 7.06 1.64 -9.79
C ALA A 76 7.40 3.13 -9.69
N SER A 77 6.40 4.03 -9.71
CA SER A 77 6.63 5.49 -9.62
C SER A 77 7.09 5.87 -8.22
N PRO A 78 8.35 6.33 -8.03
CA PRO A 78 8.82 6.73 -6.71
C PRO A 78 8.02 7.92 -6.18
N THR A 79 7.60 8.83 -7.07
CA THR A 79 6.79 10.00 -6.73
C THR A 79 5.45 9.60 -6.10
N TRP A 80 4.73 8.67 -6.72
CA TRP A 80 3.42 8.25 -6.22
C TRP A 80 3.53 7.35 -4.98
N GLN A 81 4.56 6.50 -4.92
CA GLN A 81 4.87 5.73 -3.72
C GLN A 81 5.15 6.64 -2.53
N SER A 82 5.98 7.68 -2.69
CA SER A 82 6.27 8.64 -1.63
C SER A 82 5.03 9.45 -1.23
N ALA A 83 4.17 9.83 -2.18
CA ALA A 83 2.92 10.52 -1.86
C ALA A 83 1.98 9.65 -1.02
N LEU A 84 1.84 8.36 -1.37
CA LEU A 84 1.04 7.41 -0.61
C LEU A 84 1.66 7.13 0.78
N GLU A 85 2.97 7.06 0.85
CA GLU A 85 3.71 6.89 2.11
C GLU A 85 3.44 8.07 3.06
N GLN A 86 3.52 9.31 2.58
CA GLN A 86 3.22 10.49 3.41
C GLN A 86 1.77 10.50 3.89
N GLY A 87 0.80 10.19 3.01
CA GLY A 87 -0.60 10.06 3.41
C GLY A 87 -0.80 8.99 4.48
N LEU A 88 -0.13 7.84 4.36
CA LEU A 88 -0.13 6.79 5.38
C LEU A 88 0.50 7.24 6.69
N ILE A 89 1.63 7.96 6.67
CA ILE A 89 2.24 8.50 7.88
C ILE A 89 1.24 9.39 8.64
N GLU A 90 0.54 10.29 7.94
CA GLU A 90 -0.46 11.15 8.57
C GLU A 90 -1.64 10.37 9.16
N ILE A 91 -2.13 9.35 8.45
CA ILE A 91 -3.20 8.47 8.92
C ILE A 91 -2.75 7.71 10.17
N LEU A 92 -1.58 7.08 10.14
CA LEU A 92 -1.08 6.24 11.23
C LEU A 92 -0.74 7.07 12.48
N ASN A 93 -0.26 8.30 12.32
CA ASN A 93 -0.06 9.21 13.46
C ASN A 93 -1.36 9.57 14.17
N LYS A 94 -2.50 9.54 13.46
CA LYS A 94 -3.83 9.81 14.02
C LYS A 94 -4.52 8.54 14.53
N ASN A 95 -4.08 7.36 14.08
CA ASN A 95 -4.70 6.08 14.39
C ASN A 95 -3.64 5.04 14.80
N GLN A 96 -3.23 5.09 16.07
CA GLN A 96 -2.22 4.18 16.61
C GLN A 96 -2.67 2.70 16.56
N ALA A 97 -3.98 2.44 16.73
CA ALA A 97 -4.51 1.07 16.65
C ALA A 97 -4.33 0.47 15.25
N LEU A 98 -4.49 1.28 14.20
CA LEU A 98 -4.19 0.87 12.84
C LEU A 98 -2.69 0.63 12.63
N ALA A 99 -1.82 1.45 13.21
CA ALA A 99 -0.37 1.26 13.15
C ALA A 99 0.07 -0.07 13.77
N ASP A 100 -0.47 -0.41 14.95
CA ASP A 100 -0.18 -1.67 15.62
C ASP A 100 -0.67 -2.88 14.80
N LYS A 101 -1.89 -2.77 14.24
CA LYS A 101 -2.47 -3.81 13.38
C LYS A 101 -1.66 -4.01 12.10
N LEU A 102 -1.19 -2.93 11.47
CA LEU A 102 -0.31 -3.02 10.31
C LEU A 102 1.03 -3.66 10.64
N ALA A 103 1.60 -3.35 11.81
CA ALA A 103 2.84 -3.97 12.27
C ALA A 103 2.71 -5.49 12.42
N GLU A 104 1.56 -5.99 12.86
CA GLU A 104 1.25 -7.41 12.92
C GLU A 104 1.11 -8.02 11.52
N LEU A 105 0.29 -7.40 10.66
CA LEU A 105 0.05 -7.91 9.31
C LEU A 105 1.32 -7.98 8.46
N LEU A 106 2.17 -6.97 8.55
CA LEU A 106 3.44 -6.93 7.82
C LEU A 106 4.42 -8.01 8.29
N GLN A 107 4.41 -8.38 9.57
CA GLN A 107 5.21 -9.50 10.06
C GLN A 107 4.76 -10.85 9.48
N MET A 108 3.46 -11.02 9.24
CA MET A 108 2.91 -12.23 8.61
C MET A 108 3.18 -12.30 7.10
N THR A 109 3.58 -11.20 6.49
CA THR A 109 3.81 -11.08 5.03
C THR A 109 5.29 -11.22 4.66
N ARG A 110 6.16 -11.42 5.66
CA ARG A 110 7.63 -11.43 5.54
C ARG A 110 8.21 -12.83 5.63
#